data_AF-A0AAU9X8G1-F1
#
_entry.id   AF-A0AAU9X8G1-F1
#
_cell.length_a   1.000
_cell.length_b   1.000
_cell.length_c   1.000
_cell.angle_alpha   90.00
_cell.angle_beta   90.00
_cell.angle_gamma   90.00
#
_symmetry.space_group_name_H-M   'P 1'
#
loop_
_entity.id
_entity.type
_entity.pdbx_description
1 polymer ?
#
loop_
_entity_poly.entity_id
_entity_poly.type
_entity_poly.pdbx_seq_one_letter_code
_entity_poly.pdbx_strand_id
1 'polypeptide(L)'
;MDWLAYTGRVEDPENLEIVVLLADKKALGIAITSTPSVHFNKRINEFASAVKQGALPLKVDGHSVWVKSLASCSDKDCTSIQTLAFGWASQCDKWSGPAGTFECIQLSFYNNEYQWATCLTDTYIKQKSKQKYQCADQTRIYCWYQCMIEVHNKEYGSVTSDCSCTPSNPTSYPNTLTPTTLLPPECYSPPGDSCDWYRNCLERRYPCEATSNQYAIKYAEHFCKLYDENFAKFSLSGRNWVNGVRKCLQVSLVPLLRPWVDNPSCKEIRKRAFASHTPCYLNPGNGAPSVCDLDCSDYNQIFWTIKGSFVKVGTFWESLKGMWNISAKCGRFASIKKCFRKQKDSPVQVTKLKIKKFIPRSRRSTYNLPESDAQSRFADGVASAIASALKWNSDVMDWLAYVERVEAPDNMEIVVLLVDKKALGIAITSTPSFNLNETIQDFASAVQKGVLTLKVDGNNIWVKSLASCSDKACTSTQTLAMSDKPPNW
;
A
#
# COMPACT_ATOMS: atom_id res chain seq x y z
N MET A 1 45.08 -8.28 -20.58
CA MET A 1 44.11 -8.62 -19.52
C MET A 1 44.61 -9.90 -18.88
N ASP A 2 44.85 -9.89 -17.57
CA ASP A 2 45.00 -11.12 -16.79
C ASP A 2 43.69 -11.42 -16.08
N TRP A 3 43.49 -12.69 -15.73
CA TRP A 3 42.35 -13.11 -14.96
C TRP A 3 42.74 -14.24 -14.01
N LEU A 4 42.03 -14.30 -12.88
CA LEU A 4 42.06 -15.41 -11.94
C LEU A 4 40.62 -15.83 -11.69
N ALA A 5 40.32 -17.11 -11.83
CA ALA A 5 39.00 -17.66 -11.51
C ALA A 5 39.13 -18.65 -10.35
N TYR A 6 38.19 -18.60 -9.42
CA TYR A 6 38.07 -19.56 -8.33
C TYR A 6 36.59 -19.87 -8.06
N THR A 7 36.31 -21.04 -7.52
CA THR A 7 34.96 -21.43 -7.12
C THR A 7 34.55 -20.66 -5.87
N GLY A 8 33.41 -19.99 -5.96
CA GLY A 8 32.75 -19.32 -4.84
C GLY A 8 32.00 -20.31 -3.96
N ARG A 9 30.81 -19.92 -3.48
CA ARG A 9 29.96 -20.78 -2.67
C ARG A 9 29.37 -21.89 -3.55
N VAL A 10 29.59 -23.15 -3.15
CA VAL A 10 28.97 -24.30 -3.82
C VAL A 10 27.68 -24.63 -3.06
N GLU A 11 26.54 -24.26 -3.62
CA GLU A 11 25.23 -24.55 -3.02
C GLU A 11 24.71 -25.95 -3.41
N ASP A 12 25.10 -26.48 -4.57
CA ASP A 12 24.66 -27.77 -5.13
C ASP A 12 25.65 -28.25 -6.24
N PRO A 13 25.88 -29.56 -6.48
CA PRO A 13 26.85 -30.02 -7.48
C PRO A 13 26.54 -29.61 -8.92
N GLU A 14 25.28 -29.30 -9.22
CA GLU A 14 24.85 -28.84 -10.55
C GLU A 14 24.94 -27.30 -10.70
N ASN A 15 25.25 -26.57 -9.63
CA ASN A 15 25.24 -25.11 -9.57
C ASN A 15 26.50 -24.55 -8.92
N LEU A 16 27.44 -24.12 -9.77
CA LEU A 16 28.73 -23.59 -9.35
C LEU A 16 28.74 -22.07 -9.43
N GLU A 17 29.02 -21.41 -8.31
CA GLU A 17 29.42 -20.00 -8.31
C GLU A 17 30.90 -19.92 -8.73
N ILE A 18 31.19 -19.09 -9.73
CA ILE A 18 32.56 -18.83 -10.18
C ILE A 18 32.84 -17.35 -10.02
N VAL A 19 33.82 -17.02 -9.19
CA VAL A 19 34.30 -15.65 -9.02
C VAL A 19 35.48 -15.44 -9.96
N VAL A 20 35.39 -14.40 -10.80
CA VAL A 20 36.43 -14.06 -11.78
C VAL A 20 36.99 -12.68 -11.46
N LEU A 21 38.27 -12.64 -11.07
CA LEU A 21 39.02 -11.41 -10.87
C LEU A 21 39.71 -11.03 -12.18
N LEU A 22 39.48 -9.82 -12.66
CA LEU A 22 40.01 -9.30 -13.92
C LEU A 22 41.02 -8.18 -13.64
N ALA A 23 42.19 -8.24 -14.29
CA ALA A 23 43.28 -7.30 -14.07
C ALA A 23 43.82 -6.69 -15.37
N ASP A 24 44.03 -5.37 -15.36
CA ASP A 24 44.67 -4.66 -16.47
C ASP A 24 46.18 -4.55 -16.19
N LYS A 25 46.96 -5.42 -16.85
CA LYS A 25 48.42 -5.44 -16.73
C LYS A 25 49.07 -4.08 -17.02
N LYS A 26 48.46 -3.24 -17.87
CA LYS A 26 48.99 -1.90 -18.16
C LYS A 26 48.72 -0.93 -17.02
N ALA A 27 47.49 -0.93 -16.49
CA ALA A 27 47.16 -0.12 -15.32
C ALA A 27 47.99 -0.52 -14.09
N LEU A 28 48.39 -1.79 -14.01
CA LEU A 28 49.26 -2.32 -12.95
C LEU A 28 50.76 -2.11 -13.22
N GLY A 29 51.16 -1.50 -14.34
CA GLY A 29 52.57 -1.27 -14.68
C GLY A 29 53.39 -2.53 -14.99
N ILE A 30 52.71 -3.66 -15.22
CA ILE A 30 53.33 -4.97 -15.47
C ILE A 30 53.65 -5.16 -16.97
N ALA A 31 52.93 -4.51 -17.86
CA ALA A 31 53.13 -4.63 -19.31
C ALA A 31 53.83 -3.40 -19.91
N ILE A 32 54.91 -3.64 -20.68
CA ILE A 32 55.68 -2.62 -21.40
C ILE A 32 55.42 -2.76 -22.91
N THR A 33 54.24 -2.36 -23.40
CA THR A 33 53.96 -2.26 -24.85
C THR A 33 52.83 -1.27 -25.16
N SER A 34 52.74 -0.86 -26.44
CA SER A 34 51.77 0.07 -27.05
C SER A 34 50.29 -0.36 -27.00
N THR A 35 49.95 -1.40 -26.25
CA THR A 35 48.57 -1.92 -26.17
C THR A 35 47.68 -0.96 -25.35
N PRO A 36 46.46 -0.65 -25.79
CA PRO A 36 45.53 0.20 -25.03
C PRO A 36 45.05 -0.46 -23.74
N SER A 37 44.69 0.36 -22.74
CA SER A 37 44.11 -0.09 -21.47
C SER A 37 42.74 -0.74 -21.67
N VAL A 38 42.41 -1.69 -20.80
CA VAL A 38 41.16 -2.45 -20.90
C VAL A 38 40.01 -1.65 -20.28
N HIS A 39 38.98 -1.37 -21.07
CA HIS A 39 37.73 -0.79 -20.58
C HIS A 39 36.82 -1.89 -19.99
N PHE A 40 37.05 -2.25 -18.72
CA PHE A 40 36.31 -3.33 -18.04
C PHE A 40 34.79 -3.16 -18.11
N ASN A 41 34.27 -1.96 -17.84
CA ASN A 41 32.82 -1.71 -17.88
C ASN A 41 32.21 -2.03 -19.24
N LYS A 42 32.91 -1.72 -20.34
CA LYS A 42 32.44 -2.04 -21.69
C LYS A 42 32.40 -3.56 -21.91
N ARG A 43 33.46 -4.27 -21.52
CA ARG A 43 33.56 -5.73 -21.66
C ARG A 43 32.54 -6.48 -20.80
N ILE A 44 32.32 -6.03 -19.56
CA ILE A 44 31.32 -6.60 -18.65
C ILE A 44 29.92 -6.39 -19.23
N ASN A 45 29.61 -5.21 -19.80
CA ASN A 45 28.33 -4.95 -20.44
C ASN A 45 28.11 -5.82 -21.70
N GLU A 46 29.16 -6.02 -22.52
CA GLU A 46 29.13 -6.95 -23.66
C GLU A 46 28.84 -8.39 -23.20
N PHE A 47 29.51 -8.85 -22.14
CA PHE A 47 29.30 -10.18 -21.57
C PHE A 47 27.89 -10.34 -20.97
N ALA A 48 27.42 -9.36 -20.20
CA ALA A 48 26.06 -9.33 -19.67
C ALA A 48 25.01 -9.40 -20.78
N SER A 49 25.24 -8.71 -21.90
CA SER A 49 24.37 -8.78 -23.08
C SER A 49 24.34 -10.18 -23.69
N ALA A 50 25.50 -10.83 -23.81
CA ALA A 50 25.60 -12.17 -24.38
C ALA A 50 25.02 -13.27 -23.45
N VAL A 51 25.12 -13.09 -22.13
CA VAL A 51 24.43 -13.93 -21.12
C VAL A 51 22.91 -13.81 -21.26
N LYS A 52 22.39 -12.58 -21.38
CA LYS A 52 20.93 -12.33 -21.60
C LYS A 52 20.41 -12.97 -22.88
N GLN A 53 21.22 -12.98 -23.93
CA GLN A 53 20.86 -13.53 -25.23
C GLN A 53 21.02 -15.05 -25.32
N GLY A 54 21.54 -15.72 -24.28
CA GLY A 54 21.87 -17.14 -24.35
C GLY A 54 22.95 -17.47 -25.38
N ALA A 55 23.69 -16.46 -25.84
CA ALA A 55 24.65 -16.55 -26.93
C ALA A 55 26.01 -17.15 -26.50
N LEU A 56 26.12 -17.60 -25.23
CA LEU A 56 27.31 -18.20 -24.62
C LEU A 56 27.01 -19.61 -24.09
N PRO A 57 26.86 -20.63 -24.96
CA PRO A 57 27.10 -21.99 -24.54
C PRO A 57 28.60 -22.14 -24.29
N LEU A 58 29.04 -22.07 -23.03
CA LEU A 58 30.42 -22.32 -22.67
C LEU A 58 30.66 -23.83 -22.77
N LYS A 59 31.66 -24.26 -23.54
CA LYS A 59 32.11 -25.65 -23.50
C LYS A 59 33.26 -25.78 -22.51
N VAL A 60 33.01 -26.48 -21.40
CA VAL A 60 34.02 -26.79 -20.38
C VAL A 60 34.13 -28.31 -20.34
N ASP A 61 35.33 -28.85 -20.63
CA ASP A 61 35.60 -30.29 -20.65
C ASP A 61 34.57 -31.12 -21.44
N GLY A 62 34.15 -30.60 -22.61
CA GLY A 62 33.17 -31.24 -23.48
C GLY A 62 31.70 -31.09 -23.04
N HIS A 63 31.43 -30.51 -21.88
CA HIS A 63 30.09 -30.26 -21.37
C HIS A 63 29.62 -28.84 -21.71
N SER A 64 28.33 -28.71 -22.03
CA SER A 64 27.70 -27.40 -22.22
C SER A 64 27.34 -26.81 -20.87
N VAL A 65 27.93 -25.67 -20.54
CA VAL A 65 27.69 -24.90 -19.33
C VAL A 65 26.95 -23.61 -19.69
N TRP A 66 25.92 -23.30 -18.91
CA TRP A 66 25.09 -22.11 -19.08
C TRP A 66 25.30 -21.15 -17.91
N VAL A 67 25.51 -19.86 -18.23
CA VAL A 67 25.60 -18.82 -17.20
C VAL A 67 24.20 -18.50 -16.71
N LYS A 68 23.84 -18.94 -15.50
CA LYS A 68 22.51 -18.67 -14.89
C LYS A 68 22.30 -17.21 -14.50
N SER A 69 23.34 -16.57 -13.98
CA SER A 69 23.33 -15.16 -13.64
C SER A 69 24.74 -14.60 -13.67
N LEU A 70 24.85 -13.33 -13.98
CA LEU A 70 26.08 -12.56 -13.90
C LEU A 70 25.87 -11.42 -12.92
N ALA A 71 26.82 -11.24 -12.01
CA ALA A 71 26.84 -10.11 -11.11
C ALA A 71 28.24 -9.49 -11.04
N SER A 72 28.32 -8.23 -10.65
CA SER A 72 29.57 -7.57 -10.29
C SER A 72 29.60 -7.31 -8.79
N CYS A 73 30.78 -7.44 -8.20
CA CYS A 73 31.03 -7.07 -6.82
C CYS A 73 32.10 -5.97 -6.76
N SER A 74 32.00 -5.10 -5.76
CA SER A 74 32.92 -3.96 -5.58
C SER A 74 34.06 -4.25 -4.60
N ASP A 75 33.95 -5.33 -3.82
CA ASP A 75 34.93 -5.78 -2.83
C ASP A 75 35.50 -7.16 -3.19
N LYS A 76 36.73 -7.42 -2.70
CA LYS A 76 37.48 -8.67 -2.98
C LYS A 76 36.79 -9.94 -2.45
N ASP A 77 35.91 -9.79 -1.46
CA ASP A 77 35.19 -10.88 -0.81
C ASP A 77 33.77 -11.04 -1.38
N CYS A 78 33.43 -10.26 -2.43
CA CYS A 78 32.12 -10.14 -3.06
C CYS A 78 30.95 -10.11 -2.07
N THR A 79 31.08 -9.37 -0.97
CA THR A 79 30.03 -9.23 0.04
C THR A 79 28.90 -8.30 -0.40
N SER A 80 29.18 -7.38 -1.34
CA SER A 80 28.18 -6.52 -1.96
C SER A 80 28.06 -6.82 -3.46
N ILE A 81 26.94 -7.45 -3.84
CA ILE A 81 26.72 -7.96 -5.19
C ILE A 81 25.67 -7.12 -5.91
N GLN A 82 25.96 -6.75 -7.16
CA GLN A 82 25.01 -6.14 -8.08
C GLN A 82 24.78 -7.08 -9.27
N THR A 83 23.57 -7.63 -9.40
CA THR A 83 23.21 -8.48 -10.55
C THR A 83 23.15 -7.67 -11.85
N LEU A 84 23.86 -8.15 -12.87
CA LEU A 84 24.00 -7.52 -14.19
C LEU A 84 23.14 -8.20 -15.28
N ALA A 85 22.98 -9.53 -15.18
CA ALA A 85 22.21 -10.33 -16.13
C ALA A 85 21.71 -11.65 -15.54
N PHE A 86 20.62 -12.18 -16.08
CA PHE A 86 20.17 -13.57 -15.91
C PHE A 86 20.30 -14.30 -17.26
N GLY A 87 20.62 -15.59 -17.20
CA GLY A 87 20.81 -16.44 -18.36
C GLY A 87 19.51 -16.85 -19.04
N TRP A 88 19.58 -17.12 -20.34
CA TRP A 88 18.43 -17.53 -21.15
C TRP A 88 17.80 -18.88 -20.74
N ALA A 89 18.56 -19.75 -20.06
CA ALA A 89 18.12 -21.08 -19.60
C ALA A 89 17.49 -21.09 -18.19
N SER A 90 17.33 -19.94 -17.52
CA SER A 90 16.76 -19.83 -16.16
C SER A 90 15.36 -19.22 -16.13
N GLN A 91 14.60 -19.30 -17.23
CA GLN A 91 13.27 -18.68 -17.31
C GLN A 91 12.29 -19.46 -16.42
N CYS A 92 12.11 -18.95 -15.20
CA CYS A 92 11.31 -19.52 -14.12
C CYS A 92 11.71 -20.94 -13.67
N ASP A 93 12.97 -21.08 -13.23
CA ASP A 93 13.41 -22.29 -12.53
C ASP A 93 12.54 -22.54 -11.28
N LYS A 94 12.17 -23.81 -11.06
CA LYS A 94 11.25 -24.21 -9.98
C LYS A 94 11.74 -23.86 -8.57
N TRP A 95 13.05 -23.76 -8.34
CA TRP A 95 13.65 -23.53 -7.04
C TRP A 95 14.27 -22.14 -6.91
N SER A 96 14.94 -21.65 -7.96
CA SER A 96 15.71 -20.42 -7.90
C SER A 96 15.00 -19.19 -8.49
N GLY A 97 13.93 -19.36 -9.26
CA GLY A 97 13.32 -18.26 -10.01
C GLY A 97 14.35 -17.56 -10.93
N PRO A 98 14.25 -16.25 -11.20
CA PRO A 98 13.72 -15.25 -10.26
C PRO A 98 12.28 -14.81 -10.54
N ALA A 99 11.61 -14.28 -9.50
CA ALA A 99 10.32 -13.62 -9.68
C ALA A 99 10.45 -12.34 -10.52
N GLY A 100 9.47 -12.08 -11.38
CA GLY A 100 9.43 -10.88 -12.22
C GLY A 100 9.89 -11.08 -13.67
N THR A 101 10.58 -12.19 -13.96
CA THR A 101 10.81 -12.61 -15.35
C THR A 101 9.47 -12.84 -16.03
N PHE A 102 9.28 -12.30 -17.22
CA PHE A 102 8.07 -12.47 -18.02
C PHE A 102 8.40 -13.11 -19.36
N GLU A 103 7.44 -13.81 -19.93
CA GLU A 103 7.56 -14.45 -21.25
C GLU A 103 6.21 -14.44 -21.97
N CYS A 104 6.27 -14.49 -23.30
CA CYS A 104 5.11 -14.66 -24.15
C CYS A 104 4.92 -16.16 -24.42
N ILE A 105 3.99 -16.79 -23.70
CA ILE A 105 3.81 -18.25 -23.73
C ILE A 105 2.55 -18.65 -24.51
N GLN A 106 2.62 -19.82 -25.13
CA GLN A 106 1.50 -20.44 -25.83
C GLN A 106 1.01 -21.66 -25.05
N LEU A 107 -0.30 -21.75 -24.81
CA LEU A 107 -0.89 -22.82 -24.02
C LEU A 107 -2.15 -23.35 -24.72
N SER A 108 -2.28 -24.67 -24.79
CA SER A 108 -3.34 -25.35 -25.58
C SER A 108 -4.75 -25.04 -25.08
N PHE A 109 -4.92 -24.89 -23.77
CA PHE A 109 -6.20 -24.56 -23.14
C PHE A 109 -6.65 -23.11 -23.38
N TYR A 110 -5.80 -22.27 -23.98
CA TYR A 110 -6.18 -20.96 -24.48
C TYR A 110 -6.22 -20.90 -26.01
N ASN A 111 -6.75 -21.95 -26.66
CA ASN A 111 -6.86 -22.05 -28.12
C ASN A 111 -5.51 -21.91 -28.86
N ASN A 112 -4.39 -22.21 -28.20
CA ASN A 112 -3.04 -21.93 -28.69
C ASN A 112 -2.79 -20.44 -29.01
N GLU A 113 -3.52 -19.52 -28.36
CA GLU A 113 -3.26 -18.09 -28.42
C GLU A 113 -2.11 -17.73 -27.46
N TYR A 114 -1.26 -16.79 -27.87
CA TYR A 114 -0.11 -16.33 -27.07
C TYR A 114 -0.55 -15.31 -26.02
N GLN A 115 -0.02 -15.44 -24.81
CA GLN A 115 -0.26 -14.48 -23.72
C GLN A 115 0.97 -14.26 -22.85
N TRP A 116 0.99 -13.13 -22.15
CA TRP A 116 2.00 -12.86 -21.13
C TRP A 116 1.87 -13.81 -19.94
N ALA A 117 3.00 -14.30 -19.45
CA ALA A 117 3.14 -14.94 -18.16
C ALA A 117 4.29 -14.32 -17.38
N THR A 118 4.20 -14.34 -16.05
CA THR A 118 5.27 -13.89 -15.16
C THR A 118 5.68 -15.01 -14.22
N CYS A 119 6.99 -15.20 -14.04
CA CYS A 119 7.53 -16.10 -13.04
C CYS A 119 7.29 -15.53 -11.65
N LEU A 120 6.62 -16.29 -10.79
CA LEU A 120 6.23 -15.86 -9.46
C LEU A 120 6.34 -17.00 -8.47
N THR A 121 6.45 -16.64 -7.20
CA THR A 121 6.41 -17.63 -6.12
C THR A 121 5.01 -18.25 -5.99
N ASP A 122 4.94 -19.53 -5.65
CA ASP A 122 3.70 -20.21 -5.30
C ASP A 122 2.94 -19.47 -4.17
N THR A 123 3.69 -18.93 -3.21
CA THR A 123 3.14 -18.12 -2.12
C THR A 123 2.43 -16.87 -2.64
N TYR A 124 3.00 -16.16 -3.62
CA TYR A 124 2.34 -15.02 -4.26
C TYR A 124 1.05 -15.47 -4.95
N ILE A 125 1.11 -16.55 -5.75
CA ILE A 125 -0.02 -17.04 -6.54
C ILE A 125 -1.18 -17.44 -5.63
N LYS A 126 -0.91 -18.20 -4.57
CA LYS A 126 -1.89 -18.58 -3.54
C LYS A 126 -2.53 -17.35 -2.90
N GLN A 127 -1.74 -16.35 -2.51
CA GLN A 127 -2.30 -15.16 -1.89
C GLN A 127 -3.13 -14.31 -2.87
N LYS A 128 -2.60 -14.05 -4.07
CA LYS A 128 -3.26 -13.24 -5.10
C LYS A 128 -4.58 -13.86 -5.54
N SER A 129 -4.63 -15.18 -5.64
CA SER A 129 -5.81 -15.96 -6.06
C SER A 129 -6.76 -16.32 -4.92
N LYS A 130 -6.45 -15.93 -3.67
CA LYS A 130 -7.19 -16.36 -2.46
C LYS A 130 -7.28 -17.88 -2.33
N GLN A 131 -6.14 -18.55 -2.49
CA GLN A 131 -5.95 -20.00 -2.46
C GLN A 131 -6.63 -20.77 -3.60
N LYS A 132 -7.16 -20.07 -4.62
CA LYS A 132 -7.78 -20.72 -5.78
C LYS A 132 -6.74 -21.38 -6.68
N TYR A 133 -5.59 -20.74 -6.84
CA TYR A 133 -4.52 -21.19 -7.73
C TYR A 133 -3.22 -21.39 -6.94
N GLN A 134 -2.42 -22.33 -7.43
CA GLN A 134 -1.08 -22.67 -6.96
C GLN A 134 -0.27 -23.24 -8.11
N CYS A 135 1.04 -23.42 -7.93
CA CYS A 135 1.85 -24.15 -8.89
C CYS A 135 1.31 -25.58 -9.05
N ALA A 136 1.22 -26.04 -10.31
CA ALA A 136 0.69 -27.37 -10.62
C ALA A 136 1.50 -28.51 -9.95
N ASP A 137 2.82 -28.35 -9.93
CA ASP A 137 3.72 -29.16 -9.13
C ASP A 137 3.93 -28.50 -7.77
N GLN A 138 3.42 -29.15 -6.72
CA GLN A 138 3.42 -28.65 -5.35
C GLN A 138 4.82 -28.57 -4.72
N THR A 139 5.82 -29.19 -5.35
CA THR A 139 7.21 -29.08 -4.91
C THR A 139 7.86 -27.77 -5.37
N ARG A 140 7.29 -27.08 -6.37
CA ARG A 140 7.89 -25.85 -6.91
C ARG A 140 7.70 -24.66 -5.99
N ILE A 141 8.76 -23.87 -5.84
CA ILE A 141 8.71 -22.56 -5.22
C ILE A 141 8.27 -21.51 -6.23
N TYR A 142 8.69 -21.64 -7.50
CA TYR A 142 8.36 -20.71 -8.57
C TYR A 142 7.65 -21.41 -9.74
N CYS A 143 6.70 -20.72 -10.35
CA CYS A 143 6.08 -21.14 -11.60
C CYS A 143 5.56 -19.96 -12.42
N TRP A 144 5.26 -20.24 -13.68
CA TRP A 144 4.62 -19.29 -14.59
C TRP A 144 3.18 -19.02 -14.17
N TYR A 145 2.87 -17.75 -13.93
CA TYR A 145 1.52 -17.26 -13.66
C TYR A 145 1.01 -16.46 -14.86
N GLN A 146 -0.06 -16.94 -15.47
CA GLN A 146 -0.61 -16.43 -16.72
C GLN A 146 -1.41 -15.14 -16.49
N CYS A 147 -1.30 -14.18 -17.41
CA CYS A 147 -2.06 -12.93 -17.36
C CYS A 147 -3.58 -13.18 -17.30
N MET A 148 -4.10 -14.12 -18.08
CA MET A 148 -5.54 -14.47 -18.07
C MET A 148 -6.02 -14.97 -16.70
N ILE A 149 -5.17 -15.67 -15.96
CA ILE A 149 -5.46 -16.09 -14.58
C ILE A 149 -5.36 -14.90 -13.63
N GLU A 150 -4.27 -14.12 -13.69
CA GLU A 150 -4.00 -13.02 -12.77
C GLU A 150 -5.01 -11.87 -12.87
N VAL A 151 -5.40 -11.50 -14.09
CA VAL A 151 -6.24 -10.33 -14.39
C VAL A 151 -7.70 -10.73 -14.54
N HIS A 152 -7.98 -11.81 -15.27
CA HIS A 152 -9.34 -12.18 -15.67
C HIS A 152 -9.91 -13.37 -14.90
N ASN A 153 -9.11 -14.03 -14.05
CA ASN A 153 -9.51 -15.22 -13.30
C ASN A 153 -10.03 -16.36 -14.20
N LYS A 154 -9.48 -16.49 -15.42
CA LYS A 154 -9.86 -17.49 -16.42
C LYS A 154 -8.71 -18.46 -16.69
N GLU A 155 -8.96 -19.76 -16.51
CA GLU A 155 -7.99 -20.83 -16.76
C GLU A 155 -7.98 -21.33 -18.21
N TYR A 156 -8.98 -20.98 -19.03
CA TYR A 156 -9.09 -21.42 -20.43
C TYR A 156 -9.92 -20.44 -21.28
N GLY A 157 -9.90 -20.63 -22.61
CA GLY A 157 -10.66 -19.84 -23.60
C GLY A 157 -9.80 -18.86 -24.39
N SER A 158 -10.39 -17.90 -25.10
CA SER A 158 -9.61 -16.90 -25.85
C SER A 158 -8.89 -15.91 -24.94
N VAL A 159 -7.67 -15.54 -25.33
CA VAL A 159 -6.82 -14.54 -24.69
C VAL A 159 -7.35 -13.16 -25.04
N THR A 160 -7.53 -12.32 -24.01
CA THR A 160 -7.97 -10.93 -24.20
C THR A 160 -6.82 -10.07 -24.71
N SER A 161 -7.16 -8.96 -25.39
CA SER A 161 -6.15 -8.10 -26.03
C SER A 161 -5.12 -7.51 -25.06
N ASP A 162 -5.50 -7.27 -23.80
CA ASP A 162 -4.58 -6.81 -22.75
C ASP A 162 -3.58 -7.89 -22.32
N CYS A 163 -3.95 -9.17 -22.38
CA CYS A 163 -3.05 -10.28 -22.06
C CYS A 163 -2.28 -10.83 -23.26
N SER A 164 -2.69 -10.47 -24.49
CA SER A 164 -2.07 -10.96 -25.71
C SER A 164 -0.65 -10.41 -25.90
N CYS A 165 0.20 -11.23 -26.52
CA CYS A 165 1.57 -10.88 -26.87
C CYS A 165 1.96 -11.60 -28.17
N THR A 166 3.00 -11.09 -28.83
CA THR A 166 3.57 -11.74 -30.02
C THR A 166 4.90 -12.39 -29.68
N PRO A 167 5.13 -13.65 -30.10
CA PRO A 167 6.43 -14.31 -30.00
C PRO A 167 7.37 -13.71 -31.05
N SER A 168 7.91 -12.50 -30.82
CA SER A 168 8.82 -11.86 -31.77
C SER A 168 9.84 -10.97 -31.03
N ASN A 169 11.03 -11.55 -30.86
CA ASN A 169 12.27 -11.00 -30.32
C ASN A 169 12.24 -10.50 -28.85
N PRO A 170 13.12 -11.02 -27.96
CA PRO A 170 13.28 -10.54 -26.58
C PRO A 170 13.78 -9.09 -26.46
N THR A 171 13.79 -8.32 -27.56
CA THR A 171 14.22 -6.93 -27.69
C THR A 171 13.10 -5.95 -28.04
N SER A 172 11.83 -6.36 -28.06
CA SER A 172 10.68 -5.43 -28.16
C SER A 172 10.06 -5.06 -26.80
N TYR A 173 10.82 -5.22 -25.71
CA TYR A 173 10.62 -4.38 -24.53
C TYR A 173 11.16 -2.99 -24.81
N PRO A 174 10.53 -1.91 -24.31
CA PRO A 174 11.05 -0.58 -24.53
C PRO A 174 12.47 -0.50 -23.97
N ASN A 175 13.45 -0.48 -24.88
CA ASN A 175 14.87 -0.16 -24.64
C ASN A 175 15.06 1.29 -24.10
N THR A 176 14.02 1.91 -23.54
CA THR A 176 14.10 3.16 -22.77
C THR A 176 14.20 2.91 -21.27
N LEU A 177 14.15 1.66 -20.82
CA LEU A 177 14.49 1.29 -19.45
C LEU A 177 16.01 1.26 -19.30
N THR A 178 16.56 2.42 -18.95
CA THR A 178 17.95 2.58 -18.50
C THR A 178 18.29 1.53 -17.41
N PRO A 179 19.55 1.06 -17.29
CA PRO A 179 19.98 0.02 -16.34
C PRO A 179 19.58 0.26 -14.87
N THR A 180 19.19 1.49 -14.53
CA THR A 180 18.62 1.96 -13.26
C THR A 180 17.20 1.47 -12.95
N THR A 181 16.50 0.81 -13.89
CA THR A 181 15.06 0.53 -13.81
C THR A 181 14.65 -0.94 -13.63
N LEU A 182 15.60 -1.89 -13.56
CA LEU A 182 15.27 -3.25 -13.15
C LEU A 182 14.84 -3.26 -11.67
N LEU A 183 13.61 -3.70 -11.43
CA LEU A 183 13.08 -3.92 -10.09
C LEU A 183 13.56 -5.28 -9.57
N PRO A 184 13.89 -5.39 -8.29
CA PRO A 184 14.33 -6.66 -7.72
C PRO A 184 13.16 -7.66 -7.56
N PRO A 185 13.43 -8.98 -7.43
CA PRO A 185 12.40 -10.03 -7.43
C PRO A 185 11.31 -9.85 -6.37
N GLU A 186 11.66 -9.32 -5.19
CA GLU A 186 10.73 -9.01 -4.10
C GLU A 186 9.66 -7.97 -4.49
N CYS A 187 9.89 -7.18 -5.55
CA CYS A 187 8.86 -6.31 -6.09
C CYS A 187 7.70 -7.09 -6.72
N TYR A 188 7.99 -8.25 -7.28
CA TYR A 188 7.02 -9.09 -7.97
C TYR A 188 6.46 -10.22 -7.09
N SER A 189 7.16 -10.61 -6.03
CA SER A 189 6.69 -11.54 -5.00
C SER A 189 7.01 -10.99 -3.60
N PRO A 190 6.28 -9.97 -3.13
CA PRO A 190 6.59 -9.33 -1.86
C PRO A 190 6.41 -10.30 -0.68
N PRO A 191 7.40 -10.39 0.23
CA PRO A 191 7.27 -11.18 1.46
C PRO A 191 6.19 -10.62 2.39
N GLY A 192 5.95 -9.31 2.34
CA GLY A 192 4.92 -8.63 3.13
C GLY A 192 5.33 -8.25 4.54
N ASP A 193 6.61 -8.35 4.87
CA ASP A 193 7.20 -8.01 6.17
C ASP A 193 7.75 -6.59 6.20
N SER A 194 8.24 -6.05 5.08
CA SER A 194 8.81 -4.70 4.99
C SER A 194 7.88 -3.67 4.35
N CYS A 195 7.92 -2.45 4.88
CA CYS A 195 7.27 -1.27 4.30
C CYS A 195 8.03 -0.66 3.12
N ASP A 196 9.31 -1.02 2.95
CA ASP A 196 10.17 -0.42 1.94
C ASP A 196 9.76 -0.82 0.52
N TRP A 197 8.94 -1.86 0.34
CA TRP A 197 8.36 -2.23 -0.95
C TRP A 197 7.69 -1.04 -1.64
N TYR A 198 6.98 -0.18 -0.90
CA TYR A 198 6.33 0.99 -1.49
C TYR A 198 7.33 1.95 -2.14
N ARG A 199 8.49 2.16 -1.50
CA ARG A 199 9.56 3.04 -1.98
C ARG A 199 10.41 2.38 -3.06
N ASN A 200 10.88 1.17 -2.79
CA ASN A 200 11.86 0.46 -3.61
C ASN A 200 11.25 -0.19 -4.86
N CYS A 201 9.93 -0.39 -4.89
CA CYS A 201 9.22 -1.01 -6.00
C CYS A 201 8.23 -0.07 -6.66
N LEU A 202 7.18 0.34 -5.94
CA LEU A 202 6.07 1.08 -6.55
C LEU A 202 6.47 2.51 -6.93
N GLU A 203 7.07 3.26 -6.01
CA GLU A 203 7.55 4.63 -6.27
C GLU A 203 8.73 4.63 -7.25
N ARG A 204 9.66 3.66 -7.13
CA ARG A 204 10.76 3.50 -8.08
C ARG A 204 10.26 3.27 -9.52
N ARG A 205 9.19 2.50 -9.70
CA ARG A 205 8.58 2.26 -11.02
C ARG A 205 7.75 3.46 -11.51
N TYR A 206 7.05 4.12 -10.58
CA TYR A 206 6.13 5.22 -10.85
C TYR A 206 6.38 6.37 -9.86
N PRO A 207 7.28 7.31 -10.19
CA PRO A 207 7.60 8.44 -9.33
C PRO A 207 6.41 9.40 -9.20
N CYS A 208 5.61 9.22 -8.15
CA CYS A 208 4.39 9.96 -7.87
C CYS A 208 4.54 10.94 -6.70
N GLU A 209 5.65 10.90 -5.96
CA GLU A 209 5.94 11.74 -4.79
C GLU A 209 5.94 13.24 -5.11
N ALA A 210 6.26 13.66 -6.33
CA ALA A 210 6.16 15.08 -6.71
C ALA A 210 4.71 15.54 -7.01
N THR A 211 3.75 14.63 -7.15
CA THR A 211 2.39 14.94 -7.62
C THR A 211 1.41 15.22 -6.48
N SER A 212 0.16 15.57 -6.73
CA SER A 212 -0.90 15.59 -5.69
C SER A 212 -1.45 14.19 -5.33
N ASN A 213 -0.96 13.14 -6.01
CA ASN A 213 -1.42 11.75 -5.88
C ASN A 213 -0.33 10.84 -5.27
N GLN A 214 0.34 11.31 -4.22
CA GLN A 214 1.51 10.69 -3.58
C GLN A 214 1.15 9.48 -2.70
N TYR A 215 0.49 8.48 -3.28
CA TYR A 215 0.00 7.35 -2.50
C TYR A 215 1.12 6.50 -1.89
N ALA A 216 2.11 6.09 -2.68
CA ALA A 216 3.11 5.09 -2.25
C ALA A 216 3.86 5.53 -0.99
N ILE A 217 4.41 6.75 -1.01
CA ILE A 217 5.24 7.26 0.09
C ILE A 217 4.41 7.90 1.20
N LYS A 218 3.64 8.95 0.89
CA LYS A 218 2.94 9.73 1.93
C LYS A 218 1.79 8.99 2.60
N TYR A 219 1.26 7.95 1.96
CA TYR A 219 0.22 7.12 2.55
C TYR A 219 0.75 5.76 2.92
N ALA A 220 1.05 4.92 1.94
CA ALA A 220 1.20 3.49 2.18
C ALA A 220 2.44 3.17 3.03
N GLU A 221 3.61 3.70 2.66
CA GLU A 221 4.84 3.54 3.45
C GLU A 221 4.69 4.14 4.85
N HIS A 222 4.16 5.36 4.95
CA HIS A 222 3.95 6.03 6.23
C HIS A 222 3.06 5.22 7.19
N PHE A 223 1.87 4.78 6.73
CA PHE A 223 0.96 3.98 7.57
C PHE A 223 1.50 2.60 7.87
N CYS A 224 2.21 1.98 6.91
CA CYS A 224 2.87 0.72 7.14
C CYS A 224 3.88 0.80 8.31
N LYS A 225 4.71 1.86 8.32
CA LYS A 225 5.71 2.10 9.39
C LYS A 225 5.05 2.41 10.73
N LEU A 226 3.96 3.17 10.73
CA LEU A 226 3.18 3.43 11.96
C LEU A 226 2.64 2.15 12.59
N TYR A 227 2.24 1.17 11.77
CA TYR A 227 1.85 -0.14 12.29
C TYR A 227 3.03 -0.91 12.87
N ASP A 228 4.24 -0.80 12.30
CA ASP A 228 5.45 -1.39 12.89
C ASP A 228 5.76 -0.76 14.26
N GLU A 229 5.70 0.56 14.37
CA GLU A 229 5.95 1.29 15.61
C GLU A 229 4.94 0.92 16.72
N ASN A 230 3.69 0.62 16.34
CA ASN A 230 2.63 0.23 17.27
C ASN A 230 2.43 -1.30 17.35
N PHE A 231 3.29 -2.10 16.69
CA PHE A 231 3.08 -3.54 16.52
C PHE A 231 2.94 -4.29 17.85
N ALA A 232 3.69 -3.87 18.86
CA ALA A 232 3.65 -4.44 20.20
C ALA A 232 2.33 -4.21 20.96
N LYS A 233 1.53 -3.21 20.55
CA LYS A 233 0.23 -2.89 21.19
C LYS A 233 -0.91 -3.80 20.74
N PHE A 234 -0.74 -4.52 19.63
CA PHE A 234 -1.74 -5.45 19.13
C PHE A 234 -1.68 -6.79 19.87
N SER A 235 -2.81 -7.47 19.97
CA SER A 235 -2.87 -8.88 20.37
C SER A 235 -2.14 -9.77 19.34
N LEU A 236 -1.97 -11.07 19.63
CA LEU A 236 -1.44 -12.01 18.63
C LEU A 236 -2.32 -12.04 17.36
N SER A 237 -3.65 -11.97 17.53
CA SER A 237 -4.62 -11.93 16.43
C SER A 237 -4.46 -10.64 15.61
N GLY A 238 -4.34 -9.50 16.30
CA GLY A 238 -4.11 -8.18 15.68
C GLY A 238 -2.79 -8.11 14.92
N ARG A 239 -1.70 -8.66 15.47
CA ARG A 239 -0.40 -8.73 14.78
C ARG A 239 -0.47 -9.57 13.50
N ASN A 240 -1.15 -10.71 13.55
CA ASN A 240 -1.37 -11.55 12.37
C ASN A 240 -2.21 -10.82 11.31
N TRP A 241 -3.23 -10.07 11.74
CA TRP A 241 -4.02 -9.21 10.85
C TRP A 241 -3.16 -8.13 10.20
N VAL A 242 -2.35 -7.39 10.96
CA VAL A 242 -1.48 -6.32 10.45
C VAL A 242 -0.54 -6.85 9.36
N ASN A 243 0.13 -7.97 9.63
CA ASN A 243 1.05 -8.60 8.67
C ASN A 243 0.31 -9.11 7.43
N GLY A 244 -0.83 -9.78 7.62
CA GLY A 244 -1.64 -10.29 6.52
C GLY A 244 -2.16 -9.17 5.62
N VAL A 245 -2.64 -8.07 6.20
CA VAL A 245 -3.11 -6.89 5.49
C VAL A 245 -1.98 -6.20 4.75
N ARG A 246 -0.82 -5.97 5.38
CA ARG A 246 0.36 -5.38 4.73
C ARG A 246 0.72 -6.16 3.47
N LYS A 247 0.85 -7.48 3.60
CA LYS A 247 1.16 -8.35 2.46
C LYS A 247 0.08 -8.30 1.40
N CYS A 248 -1.20 -8.37 1.78
CA CYS A 248 -2.30 -8.33 0.83
C CYS A 248 -2.34 -7.02 0.03
N LEU A 249 -2.10 -5.88 0.68
CA LEU A 249 -2.04 -4.57 0.03
C LEU A 249 -0.92 -4.50 -1.00
N GLN A 250 0.27 -5.01 -0.65
CA GLN A 250 1.41 -5.07 -1.58
C GLN A 250 1.11 -6.01 -2.76
N VAL A 251 0.67 -7.24 -2.50
CA VAL A 251 0.28 -8.24 -3.53
C VAL A 251 -0.82 -7.69 -4.45
N SER A 252 -1.78 -6.93 -3.92
CA SER A 252 -2.84 -6.33 -4.73
C SER A 252 -2.34 -5.29 -5.73
N LEU A 253 -1.17 -4.69 -5.47
CA LEU A 253 -0.55 -3.65 -6.31
C LEU A 253 0.51 -4.19 -7.26
N VAL A 254 1.07 -5.37 -7.02
CA VAL A 254 2.03 -6.02 -7.92
C VAL A 254 1.58 -6.09 -9.39
N PRO A 255 0.28 -6.31 -9.74
CA PRO A 255 -0.16 -6.29 -11.12
C PRO A 255 0.15 -4.97 -11.86
N LEU A 256 0.34 -3.85 -11.15
CA LEU A 256 0.78 -2.59 -11.76
C LEU A 256 2.18 -2.66 -12.34
N LEU A 257 3.03 -3.56 -11.86
CA LEU A 257 4.42 -3.70 -12.29
C LEU A 257 4.56 -4.60 -13.53
N ARG A 258 3.43 -5.11 -14.05
CA ARG A 258 3.40 -6.08 -15.14
C ARG A 258 3.60 -5.42 -16.51
N PRO A 259 4.14 -6.17 -17.49
CA PRO A 259 4.44 -5.61 -18.80
C PRO A 259 3.19 -5.25 -19.62
N TRP A 260 2.04 -5.87 -19.32
CA TRP A 260 0.76 -5.57 -19.97
C TRP A 260 0.00 -4.37 -19.36
N VAL A 261 0.61 -3.67 -18.39
CA VAL A 261 0.02 -2.46 -17.81
C VAL A 261 0.71 -1.24 -18.37
N ASP A 262 0.03 -0.57 -19.30
CA ASP A 262 0.52 0.63 -19.97
C ASP A 262 0.57 1.83 -19.00
N ASN A 263 1.78 2.13 -18.50
CA ASN A 263 2.17 3.33 -17.74
C ASN A 263 1.00 4.11 -17.08
N PRO A 264 0.38 3.54 -16.03
CA PRO A 264 -0.78 4.14 -15.38
C PRO A 264 -0.42 5.48 -14.75
N SER A 265 -1.36 6.42 -14.79
CA SER A 265 -1.19 7.71 -14.11
C SER A 265 -1.15 7.54 -12.59
N CYS A 266 -0.51 8.46 -11.88
CA CYS A 266 -0.51 8.47 -10.41
C CYS A 266 -1.93 8.50 -9.80
N LYS A 267 -2.90 9.08 -10.52
CA LYS A 267 -4.31 9.07 -10.14
C LYS A 267 -4.92 7.67 -10.21
N GLU A 268 -4.61 6.91 -11.25
CA GLU A 268 -5.07 5.52 -11.41
C GLU A 268 -4.41 4.58 -10.41
N ILE A 269 -3.12 4.76 -10.14
CA ILE A 269 -2.39 4.03 -9.08
C ILE A 269 -3.06 4.28 -7.74
N ARG A 270 -3.29 5.55 -7.36
CA ARG A 270 -3.99 5.94 -6.13
C ARG A 270 -5.37 5.29 -6.05
N LYS A 271 -6.16 5.32 -7.13
CA LYS A 271 -7.50 4.72 -7.18
C LYS A 271 -7.46 3.21 -6.95
N ARG A 272 -6.58 2.48 -7.67
CA ARG A 272 -6.42 1.03 -7.53
C ARG A 272 -5.95 0.65 -6.13
N ALA A 273 -5.04 1.43 -5.55
CA ALA A 273 -4.55 1.19 -4.20
C ALA A 273 -5.63 1.35 -3.12
N PHE A 274 -6.39 2.44 -3.14
CA PHE A 274 -7.51 2.59 -2.20
C PHE A 274 -8.58 1.51 -2.37
N ALA A 275 -8.86 1.08 -3.60
CA ALA A 275 -9.80 -0.01 -3.86
C ALA A 275 -9.38 -1.36 -3.24
N SER A 276 -8.08 -1.58 -3.01
CA SER A 276 -7.55 -2.82 -2.41
C SER A 276 -7.75 -2.92 -0.89
N HIS A 277 -7.96 -1.80 -0.18
CA HIS A 277 -7.96 -1.79 1.29
C HIS A 277 -9.09 -2.61 1.88
N THR A 278 -10.34 -2.36 1.47
CA THR A 278 -11.46 -3.08 2.07
C THR A 278 -11.40 -4.59 1.82
N PRO A 279 -11.13 -5.08 0.58
CA PRO A 279 -10.91 -6.50 0.37
C PRO A 279 -9.81 -7.09 1.26
N CYS A 280 -8.65 -6.41 1.39
CA CYS A 280 -7.55 -6.91 2.21
C CYS A 280 -7.83 -6.89 3.71
N TYR A 281 -8.58 -5.91 4.23
CA TYR A 281 -8.98 -5.88 5.64
C TYR A 281 -9.97 -6.98 5.99
N LEU A 282 -10.87 -7.32 5.05
CA LEU A 282 -11.87 -8.37 5.24
C LEU A 282 -11.30 -9.76 5.03
N ASN A 283 -10.37 -9.93 4.09
CA ASN A 283 -9.73 -11.20 3.77
C ASN A 283 -8.25 -10.98 3.41
N PRO A 284 -7.37 -10.83 4.41
CA PRO A 284 -5.93 -10.62 4.20
C PRO A 284 -5.19 -11.83 3.62
N GLY A 285 -5.79 -13.04 3.73
CA GLY A 285 -5.17 -14.30 3.31
C GLY A 285 -4.15 -14.84 4.33
N ASN A 286 -3.49 -15.95 3.97
CA ASN A 286 -2.44 -16.62 4.78
C ASN A 286 -2.84 -16.96 6.22
N GLY A 287 -4.10 -17.33 6.45
CA GLY A 287 -4.61 -17.67 7.78
C GLY A 287 -4.75 -16.49 8.75
N ALA A 288 -4.49 -15.25 8.29
CA ALA A 288 -4.75 -14.06 9.09
C ALA A 288 -6.27 -13.85 9.27
N PRO A 289 -6.72 -13.40 10.45
CA PRO A 289 -8.14 -13.20 10.74
C PRO A 289 -8.73 -12.06 9.89
N SER A 290 -10.06 -11.99 9.79
CA SER A 290 -10.73 -10.80 9.26
C SER A 290 -10.70 -9.67 10.29
N VAL A 291 -10.74 -8.41 9.84
CA VAL A 291 -11.02 -7.26 10.73
C VAL A 291 -12.35 -7.42 11.49
N CYS A 292 -13.27 -8.21 10.95
CA CYS A 292 -14.56 -8.52 11.57
C CYS A 292 -14.43 -9.39 12.82
N ASP A 293 -13.36 -10.19 12.89
CA ASP A 293 -13.13 -11.20 13.93
C ASP A 293 -12.17 -10.70 15.01
N LEU A 294 -11.51 -9.56 14.78
CA LEU A 294 -10.68 -8.89 15.76
C LEU A 294 -11.48 -8.44 16.98
N ASP A 295 -10.81 -8.42 18.13
CA ASP A 295 -11.37 -7.84 19.34
C ASP A 295 -11.45 -6.31 19.27
N CYS A 296 -12.10 -5.71 20.26
CA CYS A 296 -12.30 -4.27 20.28
C CYS A 296 -11.02 -3.48 20.52
N SER A 297 -10.06 -4.06 21.26
CA SER A 297 -8.79 -3.42 21.53
C SER A 297 -7.97 -3.27 20.25
N ASP A 298 -7.83 -4.35 19.49
CA ASP A 298 -7.13 -4.38 18.21
C ASP A 298 -7.81 -3.46 17.18
N TYR A 299 -9.15 -3.54 17.07
CA TYR A 299 -9.87 -2.65 16.15
C TYR A 299 -9.66 -1.17 16.48
N ASN A 300 -9.72 -0.81 17.76
CA ASN A 300 -9.46 0.56 18.19
C ASN A 300 -8.01 0.94 17.90
N GLN A 301 -7.04 0.10 18.24
CA GLN A 301 -5.63 0.36 17.93
C GLN A 301 -5.42 0.59 16.43
N ILE A 302 -6.03 -0.22 15.55
CA ILE A 302 -6.01 -0.05 14.09
C ILE A 302 -6.52 1.35 13.68
N PHE A 303 -7.75 1.68 14.08
CA PHE A 303 -8.39 2.92 13.66
C PHE A 303 -7.63 4.16 14.16
N TRP A 304 -7.17 4.13 15.42
CA TRP A 304 -6.51 5.27 16.04
C TRP A 304 -5.05 5.41 15.65
N THR A 305 -4.36 4.33 15.28
CA THR A 305 -3.03 4.41 14.65
C THR A 305 -3.14 5.15 13.32
N ILE A 306 -4.15 4.84 12.52
CA ILE A 306 -4.40 5.56 11.26
C ILE A 306 -4.80 7.02 11.56
N LYS A 307 -5.74 7.24 12.49
CA LYS A 307 -6.26 8.58 12.80
C LYS A 307 -5.17 9.51 13.35
N GLY A 308 -4.42 9.05 14.36
CA GLY A 308 -3.44 9.85 15.11
C GLY A 308 -2.33 10.45 14.24
N SER A 309 -2.08 9.86 13.09
CA SER A 309 -1.06 10.33 12.14
C SER A 309 -1.57 11.38 11.16
N PHE A 310 -2.86 11.70 11.16
CA PHE A 310 -3.40 12.82 10.40
C PHE A 310 -3.38 14.11 11.22
N VAL A 311 -2.44 15.00 10.90
CA VAL A 311 -2.43 16.38 11.41
C VAL A 311 -3.49 17.26 10.71
N LYS A 312 -3.88 16.90 9.47
CA LYS A 312 -5.02 17.46 8.73
C LYS A 312 -5.66 16.36 7.89
N VAL A 313 -6.96 16.11 8.07
CA VAL A 313 -7.74 14.98 7.48
C VAL A 313 -7.90 15.04 5.94
N GLY A 314 -7.15 15.90 5.25
CA GLY A 314 -7.35 16.27 3.83
C GLY A 314 -7.39 15.09 2.85
N THR A 315 -6.24 14.50 2.51
CA THR A 315 -6.14 13.61 1.32
C THR A 315 -6.49 12.15 1.54
N PHE A 316 -6.82 11.77 2.77
CA PHE A 316 -6.85 10.37 3.19
C PHE A 316 -8.12 9.99 3.95
N TRP A 317 -9.10 10.89 3.89
CA TRP A 317 -10.42 10.72 4.47
C TRP A 317 -11.11 9.43 4.01
N GLU A 318 -11.08 9.12 2.71
CA GLU A 318 -11.76 7.93 2.19
C GLU A 318 -11.23 6.63 2.81
N SER A 319 -9.96 6.59 3.22
CA SER A 319 -9.41 5.44 3.93
C SER A 319 -9.89 5.36 5.38
N LEU A 320 -9.92 6.49 6.09
CA LEU A 320 -10.51 6.59 7.43
C LEU A 320 -11.99 6.22 7.43
N LYS A 321 -12.75 6.72 6.45
CA LYS A 321 -14.16 6.40 6.24
C LYS A 321 -14.35 4.93 5.92
N GLY A 322 -13.51 4.37 5.06
CA GLY A 322 -13.52 2.96 4.71
C GLY A 322 -13.25 2.07 5.92
N MET A 323 -12.26 2.42 6.74
CA MET A 323 -11.95 1.73 7.99
C MET A 323 -13.10 1.88 9.00
N TRP A 324 -13.59 3.09 9.23
CA TRP A 324 -14.69 3.35 10.15
C TRP A 324 -15.93 2.53 9.78
N ASN A 325 -16.30 2.50 8.50
CA ASN A 325 -17.52 1.82 8.07
C ASN A 325 -17.31 0.33 7.77
N ILE A 326 -16.12 -0.23 8.02
CA ILE A 326 -15.84 -1.62 7.63
C ILE A 326 -16.73 -2.64 8.34
N SER A 327 -17.18 -2.32 9.55
CA SER A 327 -18.12 -3.16 10.30
C SER A 327 -19.45 -3.39 9.58
N ALA A 328 -19.86 -2.48 8.68
CA ALA A 328 -21.07 -2.67 7.88
C ALA A 328 -20.94 -3.85 6.91
N LYS A 329 -19.71 -4.21 6.51
CA LYS A 329 -19.41 -5.36 5.66
C LYS A 329 -19.22 -6.67 6.44
N CYS A 330 -19.29 -6.60 7.78
CA CYS A 330 -19.16 -7.76 8.65
C CYS A 330 -20.51 -8.43 8.91
N GLY A 331 -20.49 -9.73 9.26
CA GLY A 331 -21.67 -10.49 9.67
C GLY A 331 -22.34 -9.92 10.93
N ARG A 332 -23.58 -10.36 11.23
CA ARG A 332 -24.36 -9.89 12.40
C ARG A 332 -23.65 -10.15 13.74
N PHE A 333 -22.89 -11.24 13.82
CA PHE A 333 -22.23 -11.70 15.04
C PHE A 333 -20.77 -11.25 15.19
N ALA A 334 -20.27 -10.44 14.26
CA ALA A 334 -18.89 -9.97 14.23
C ALA A 334 -18.51 -9.21 15.53
N SER A 335 -17.30 -9.50 16.04
CA SER A 335 -16.77 -8.93 17.28
C SER A 335 -16.73 -7.40 17.24
N ILE A 336 -16.28 -6.85 16.11
CA ILE A 336 -16.24 -5.40 15.85
C ILE A 336 -17.59 -4.69 16.06
N LYS A 337 -18.72 -5.35 15.80
CA LYS A 337 -20.06 -4.74 15.98
C LYS A 337 -20.43 -4.61 17.45
N LYS A 338 -19.81 -5.40 18.34
CA LYS A 338 -20.02 -5.31 19.79
C LYS A 338 -19.26 -4.13 20.40
N CYS A 339 -18.15 -3.71 19.79
CA CYS A 339 -17.28 -2.63 20.27
C CYS A 339 -17.94 -1.26 20.35
N PHE A 340 -19.01 -1.05 19.57
CA PHE A 340 -19.70 0.24 19.45
C PHE A 340 -21.17 0.17 19.84
N ARG A 341 -21.64 -0.95 20.42
CA ARG A 341 -22.98 -0.99 21.00
C ARG A 341 -22.98 -0.08 22.22
N LYS A 342 -23.91 0.90 22.25
CA LYS A 342 -24.19 1.84 23.35
C LYS A 342 -24.04 1.14 24.72
N GLN A 343 -22.83 1.16 25.26
CA GLN A 343 -22.60 1.00 26.68
C GLN A 343 -22.53 2.40 27.27
N LYS A 344 -23.04 2.55 28.48
CA LYS A 344 -23.07 3.80 29.23
C LYS A 344 -21.68 4.43 29.42
N ASP A 345 -20.64 3.60 29.27
CA ASP A 345 -19.22 3.93 29.44
C ASP A 345 -18.40 3.71 28.14
N SER A 346 -19.04 3.82 26.97
CA SER A 346 -18.33 3.70 25.69
C SER A 346 -17.25 4.78 25.58
N PRO A 347 -15.98 4.43 25.28
CA PRO A 347 -14.90 5.40 25.09
C PRO A 347 -15.03 6.16 23.76
N VAL A 348 -16.09 5.91 23.00
CA VAL A 348 -16.40 6.53 21.72
C VAL A 348 -17.87 6.93 21.67
N GLN A 349 -18.13 8.17 21.25
CA GLN A 349 -19.46 8.73 21.08
C GLN A 349 -19.60 9.30 19.66
N VAL A 350 -20.69 8.94 18.98
CA VAL A 350 -20.96 9.41 17.61
C VAL A 350 -22.14 10.37 17.64
N THR A 351 -21.99 11.51 16.99
CA THR A 351 -23.01 12.57 16.91
C THR A 351 -23.22 13.04 15.48
N LYS A 352 -24.40 13.58 15.20
CA LYS A 352 -24.77 14.19 13.92
C LYS A 352 -25.08 15.66 14.14
N LEU A 353 -24.49 16.51 13.31
CA LEU A 353 -24.69 17.95 13.27
C LEU A 353 -25.39 18.33 11.98
N LYS A 354 -26.35 19.25 12.07
CA LYS A 354 -26.80 20.03 10.91
C LYS A 354 -26.21 21.41 11.02
N ILE A 355 -25.49 21.86 9.99
CA ILE A 355 -24.82 23.15 10.00
C ILE A 355 -25.26 24.03 8.83
N LYS A 356 -25.15 25.34 9.03
CA LYS A 356 -25.23 26.35 7.97
C LYS A 356 -23.95 27.18 7.89
N LYS A 357 -23.40 27.30 6.68
CA LYS A 357 -22.20 28.07 6.35
C LYS A 357 -22.58 29.44 5.80
N PHE A 358 -22.13 30.51 6.44
CA PHE A 358 -22.33 31.88 5.96
C PHE A 358 -21.13 32.30 5.13
N ILE A 359 -21.32 32.35 3.81
CA ILE A 359 -20.28 32.60 2.82
C ILE A 359 -20.10 34.11 2.64
N PRO A 360 -18.93 34.69 2.94
CA PRO A 360 -18.64 36.07 2.56
C PRO A 360 -18.67 36.22 1.03
N ARG A 361 -19.23 37.32 0.52
CA ARG A 361 -19.12 37.66 -0.90
C ARG A 361 -17.62 37.77 -1.23
N SER A 362 -17.16 37.02 -2.22
CA SER A 362 -15.77 36.95 -2.71
C SER A 362 -14.77 36.16 -1.82
N ARG A 363 -14.74 34.83 -1.98
CA ARG A 363 -13.50 34.03 -1.89
C ARG A 363 -13.70 32.68 -2.59
N ARG A 364 -13.06 32.49 -3.75
CA ARG A 364 -12.88 31.16 -4.34
C ARG A 364 -11.81 30.43 -3.53
N SER A 365 -12.13 29.23 -3.04
CA SER A 365 -11.16 28.34 -2.42
C SER A 365 -10.04 28.03 -3.42
N THR A 366 -8.78 28.19 -3.00
CA THR A 366 -7.57 27.96 -3.81
C THR A 366 -7.01 26.54 -3.68
N TYR A 367 -7.72 25.63 -3.00
CA TYR A 367 -7.20 24.28 -2.77
C TYR A 367 -7.52 23.33 -3.93
N ASN A 368 -6.47 22.85 -4.60
CA ASN A 368 -6.50 21.77 -5.59
C ASN A 368 -6.68 20.39 -4.93
N LEU A 369 -7.75 20.20 -4.14
CA LEU A 369 -8.12 18.90 -3.58
C LEU A 369 -9.32 18.32 -4.33
N PRO A 370 -9.44 16.98 -4.42
CA PRO A 370 -10.71 16.35 -4.79
C PRO A 370 -11.86 16.89 -3.91
N GLU A 371 -13.06 17.01 -4.47
CA GLU A 371 -14.20 17.63 -3.78
C GLU A 371 -14.54 16.95 -2.44
N SER A 372 -14.52 15.62 -2.40
CA SER A 372 -14.74 14.82 -1.18
C SER A 372 -13.70 15.11 -0.08
N ASP A 373 -12.44 15.26 -0.46
CA ASP A 373 -11.32 15.57 0.43
C ASP A 373 -11.47 17.00 0.99
N ALA A 374 -11.90 17.94 0.16
CA ALA A 374 -12.17 19.33 0.57
C ALA A 374 -13.34 19.43 1.56
N GLN A 375 -14.44 18.73 1.30
CA GLN A 375 -15.60 18.68 2.20
C GLN A 375 -15.24 18.09 3.57
N SER A 376 -14.45 17.02 3.57
CA SER A 376 -14.09 16.32 4.81
C SER A 376 -13.10 17.12 5.65
N ARG A 377 -12.12 17.79 5.01
CA ARG A 377 -11.26 18.76 5.68
C ARG A 377 -12.06 19.90 6.31
N PHE A 378 -13.09 20.39 5.63
CA PHE A 378 -13.96 21.43 6.18
C PHE A 378 -14.73 20.93 7.41
N ALA A 379 -15.30 19.72 7.37
CA ALA A 379 -15.99 19.12 8.50
C ALA A 379 -15.07 18.90 9.71
N ASP A 380 -13.84 18.44 9.48
CA ASP A 380 -12.80 18.32 10.51
C ASP A 380 -12.44 19.68 11.13
N GLY A 381 -12.38 20.74 10.30
CA GLY A 381 -12.23 22.12 10.76
C GLY A 381 -13.39 22.59 11.64
N VAL A 382 -14.63 22.20 11.33
CA VAL A 382 -15.81 22.49 12.16
C VAL A 382 -15.70 21.82 13.52
N ALA A 383 -15.37 20.52 13.58
CA ALA A 383 -15.19 19.82 14.85
C ALA A 383 -14.05 20.40 15.68
N SER A 384 -12.95 20.79 15.02
CA SER A 384 -11.80 21.44 15.69
C SER A 384 -12.15 22.82 16.26
N ALA A 385 -12.99 23.60 15.55
CA ALA A 385 -13.50 24.87 16.03
C ALA A 385 -14.45 24.69 17.24
N ILE A 386 -15.30 23.66 17.22
CA ILE A 386 -16.15 23.29 18.36
C ILE A 386 -15.30 22.91 19.56
N ALA A 387 -14.30 22.04 19.37
CA ALA A 387 -13.39 21.63 20.42
C ALA A 387 -12.68 22.82 21.07
N SER A 388 -12.24 23.78 20.25
CA SER A 388 -11.62 25.01 20.73
C SER A 388 -12.60 25.88 21.51
N ALA A 389 -13.83 26.08 21.00
CA ALA A 389 -14.85 26.89 21.64
C ALA A 389 -15.32 26.30 22.99
N LEU A 390 -15.40 24.97 23.08
CA LEU A 390 -15.79 24.23 24.29
C LEU A 390 -14.61 23.84 25.17
N LYS A 391 -13.38 24.25 24.81
CA LYS A 391 -12.14 23.97 25.56
C LYS A 391 -11.92 22.48 25.86
N TRP A 392 -12.18 21.62 24.88
CA TRP A 392 -11.92 20.18 25.00
C TRP A 392 -10.43 19.93 25.22
N ASN A 393 -10.10 19.02 26.15
CA ASN A 393 -8.72 18.69 26.48
C ASN A 393 -8.14 17.75 25.41
N SER A 394 -7.41 18.29 24.45
CA SER A 394 -6.79 17.54 23.36
C SER A 394 -5.73 16.52 23.79
N ASP A 395 -5.29 16.50 25.06
CA ASP A 395 -4.34 15.49 25.54
C ASP A 395 -5.02 14.13 25.73
N VAL A 396 -6.29 14.14 26.16
CA VAL A 396 -7.11 12.94 26.43
C VAL A 396 -8.27 12.77 25.47
N MET A 397 -8.73 13.86 24.84
CA MET A 397 -9.81 13.85 23.85
C MET A 397 -9.27 13.81 22.43
N ASP A 398 -10.01 13.13 21.56
CA ASP A 398 -9.80 13.26 20.13
C ASP A 398 -11.11 13.20 19.34
N TRP A 399 -11.09 13.72 18.12
CA TRP A 399 -12.27 13.73 17.26
C TRP A 399 -11.94 13.49 15.79
N LEU A 400 -12.98 13.06 15.08
CA LEU A 400 -12.97 12.95 13.63
C LEU A 400 -14.33 13.37 13.10
N ALA A 401 -14.35 14.24 12.09
CA ALA A 401 -15.59 14.71 11.51
C ALA A 401 -15.60 14.65 9.98
N TYR A 402 -16.77 14.38 9.43
CA TYR A 402 -16.96 14.27 7.99
C TYR A 402 -18.36 14.65 7.55
N VAL A 403 -18.46 15.08 6.29
CA VAL A 403 -19.75 15.36 5.66
C VAL A 403 -20.41 14.03 5.28
N GLU A 404 -21.61 13.80 5.81
CA GLU A 404 -22.46 12.67 5.43
C GLU A 404 -23.33 13.05 4.22
N ARG A 405 -23.92 14.24 4.26
CA ARG A 405 -24.83 14.73 3.23
C ARG A 405 -24.66 16.24 3.02
N VAL A 406 -24.65 16.65 1.76
CA VAL A 406 -24.74 18.07 1.37
C VAL A 406 -26.16 18.30 0.86
N GLU A 407 -26.96 19.06 1.59
CA GLU A 407 -28.31 19.44 1.16
C GLU A 407 -28.23 20.65 0.21
N ALA A 408 -27.33 21.59 0.52
CA ALA A 408 -27.01 22.75 -0.30
C ALA A 408 -25.55 23.19 -0.04
N PRO A 409 -24.93 24.04 -0.89
CA PRO A 409 -23.54 24.48 -0.70
C PRO A 409 -23.26 25.18 0.64
N ASP A 410 -24.30 25.68 1.29
CA ASP A 410 -24.31 26.29 2.62
C ASP A 410 -24.95 25.42 3.71
N ASN A 411 -25.65 24.32 3.39
CA ASN A 411 -26.33 23.47 4.38
C ASN A 411 -25.83 22.02 4.29
N MET A 412 -25.25 21.53 5.39
CA MET A 412 -24.57 20.23 5.42
C MET A 412 -24.90 19.45 6.68
N GLU A 413 -24.94 18.13 6.55
CA GLU A 413 -24.96 17.19 7.66
C GLU A 413 -23.55 16.64 7.89
N ILE A 414 -23.04 16.82 9.10
CA ILE A 414 -21.71 16.38 9.53
C ILE A 414 -21.88 15.31 10.60
N VAL A 415 -21.15 14.21 10.48
CA VAL A 415 -21.00 13.23 11.56
C VAL A 415 -19.70 13.53 12.30
N VAL A 416 -19.75 13.58 13.63
CA VAL A 416 -18.59 13.79 14.51
C VAL A 416 -18.45 12.59 15.44
N LEU A 417 -17.29 11.96 15.41
CA LEU A 417 -16.84 10.95 16.34
C LEU A 417 -16.01 11.66 17.41
N LEU A 418 -16.39 11.52 18.68
CA LEU A 418 -15.63 11.99 19.84
C LEU A 418 -15.13 10.80 20.63
N VAL A 419 -13.89 10.87 21.11
CA VAL A 419 -13.22 9.73 21.73
C VAL A 419 -12.36 10.11 22.93
N ASP A 420 -12.36 9.20 23.91
CA ASP A 420 -11.42 9.17 25.02
C ASP A 420 -10.19 8.31 24.66
N LYS A 421 -9.10 9.00 24.33
CA LYS A 421 -7.82 8.37 23.97
C LYS A 421 -7.23 7.56 25.12
N LYS A 422 -7.45 8.00 26.36
CA LYS A 422 -6.91 7.32 27.54
C LYS A 422 -7.68 6.04 27.82
N ALA A 423 -9.01 6.09 27.78
CA ALA A 423 -9.86 4.90 27.95
C ALA A 423 -9.61 3.85 26.85
N LEU A 424 -9.15 4.29 25.67
CA LEU A 424 -8.73 3.40 24.58
C LEU A 424 -7.27 2.93 24.65
N GLY A 425 -6.48 3.35 25.65
CA GLY A 425 -5.06 3.00 25.76
C GLY A 425 -4.16 3.64 24.69
N ILE A 426 -4.64 4.66 23.99
CA ILE A 426 -3.92 5.35 22.91
C ILE A 426 -2.96 6.39 23.48
N ALA A 427 -3.43 7.16 24.47
CA ALA A 427 -2.63 8.20 25.13
C ALA A 427 -2.12 7.69 26.48
N ILE A 428 -0.79 7.65 26.64
CA ILE A 428 -0.14 7.41 27.92
C ILE A 428 0.04 8.77 28.58
N THR A 429 -0.94 9.16 29.40
CA THR A 429 -0.96 10.46 30.10
C THR A 429 -1.44 10.30 31.54
N SER A 430 -0.87 11.11 32.44
CA SER A 430 -1.31 11.19 33.84
C SER A 430 -2.70 11.82 33.97
N THR A 431 -3.14 12.61 32.99
CA THR A 431 -4.47 13.24 32.97
C THR A 431 -5.57 12.17 32.97
N PRO A 432 -6.59 12.23 33.86
CA PRO A 432 -7.65 11.23 33.92
C PRO A 432 -8.53 11.20 32.66
N SER A 433 -9.22 10.06 32.44
CA SER A 433 -10.29 9.95 31.46
C SER A 433 -11.42 10.93 31.77
N PHE A 434 -12.20 11.31 30.77
CA PHE A 434 -13.28 12.29 30.94
C PHE A 434 -14.66 11.67 30.68
N ASN A 435 -15.70 12.33 31.16
CA ASN A 435 -17.07 11.87 30.96
C ASN A 435 -17.61 12.35 29.61
N LEU A 436 -17.55 11.47 28.60
CA LEU A 436 -18.08 11.74 27.26
C LEU A 436 -19.55 12.19 27.27
N ASN A 437 -20.37 11.64 28.17
CA ASN A 437 -21.78 12.02 28.26
C ASN A 437 -21.96 13.45 28.76
N GLU A 438 -21.19 13.87 29.77
CA GLU A 438 -21.18 15.25 30.26
C GLU A 438 -20.71 16.23 29.18
N THR A 439 -19.62 15.90 28.47
CA THR A 439 -19.13 16.73 27.36
C THR A 439 -20.18 16.93 26.25
N ILE A 440 -20.95 15.88 25.94
CA ILE A 440 -22.04 15.98 24.97
C ILE A 440 -23.21 16.83 25.50
N GLN A 441 -23.53 16.76 26.79
CA GLN A 441 -24.56 17.62 27.38
C GLN A 441 -24.16 19.10 27.34
N ASP A 442 -22.90 19.41 27.65
CA ASP A 442 -22.37 20.77 27.54
C ASP A 442 -22.43 21.28 26.10
N PHE A 443 -22.05 20.43 25.14
CA PHE A 443 -22.16 20.76 23.73
C PHE A 443 -23.62 21.00 23.32
N ALA A 444 -24.55 20.14 23.74
CA ALA A 444 -25.98 20.32 23.48
C ALA A 444 -26.50 21.64 24.07
N SER A 445 -26.11 21.99 25.30
CA SER A 445 -26.47 23.26 25.94
C SER A 445 -25.95 24.46 25.14
N ALA A 446 -24.70 24.39 24.66
CA ALA A 446 -24.10 25.46 23.87
C ALA A 446 -24.77 25.65 22.51
N VAL A 447 -25.18 24.55 21.86
CA VAL A 447 -25.99 24.59 20.62
C VAL A 447 -27.35 25.21 20.89
N GLN A 448 -28.07 24.74 21.92
CA GLN A 448 -29.42 25.23 22.22
C GLN A 448 -29.44 26.74 22.56
N LYS A 449 -28.42 27.22 23.28
CA LYS A 449 -28.27 28.65 23.61
C LYS A 449 -27.79 29.49 22.43
N GLY A 450 -27.34 28.87 21.33
CA GLY A 450 -26.80 29.58 20.16
C GLY A 450 -25.52 30.35 20.45
N VAL A 451 -24.68 29.88 21.39
CA VAL A 451 -23.48 30.62 21.86
C VAL A 451 -22.18 30.22 21.15
N LEU A 452 -22.23 29.23 20.25
CA LEU A 452 -21.06 28.72 19.54
C LEU A 452 -20.66 29.62 18.37
N THR A 453 -19.75 30.57 18.60
CA THR A 453 -19.18 31.44 17.57
C THR A 453 -18.05 30.74 16.81
N LEU A 454 -18.41 30.02 15.75
CA LEU A 454 -17.47 29.20 14.97
C LEU A 454 -17.05 29.86 13.66
N LYS A 455 -15.76 29.78 13.32
CA LYS A 455 -15.21 30.26 12.04
C LYS A 455 -14.28 29.23 11.42
N VAL A 456 -14.58 28.80 10.19
CA VAL A 456 -13.82 27.77 9.47
C VAL A 456 -13.59 28.22 8.03
N ASP A 457 -12.34 28.21 7.58
CA ASP A 457 -11.91 28.69 6.27
C ASP A 457 -12.45 30.10 5.93
N GLY A 458 -12.54 30.96 6.95
CA GLY A 458 -13.06 32.32 6.83
C GLY A 458 -14.58 32.45 6.79
N ASN A 459 -15.33 31.35 6.85
CA ASN A 459 -16.80 31.35 6.89
C ASN A 459 -17.28 31.24 8.34
N ASN A 460 -18.34 31.98 8.67
CA ASN A 460 -19.03 31.81 9.94
C ASN A 460 -19.93 30.57 9.86
N ILE A 461 -19.88 29.72 10.89
CA ILE A 461 -20.62 28.46 10.94
C ILE A 461 -21.68 28.54 12.03
N TRP A 462 -22.90 28.16 11.68
CA TRP A 462 -24.00 27.97 12.62
C TRP A 462 -24.33 26.49 12.75
N VAL A 463 -24.27 25.96 13.98
CA VAL A 463 -24.76 24.61 14.29
C VAL A 463 -26.27 24.70 14.58
N LYS A 464 -27.10 24.23 13.64
CA LYS A 464 -28.57 24.27 13.74
C LYS A 464 -29.11 23.22 14.70
N SER A 465 -28.49 22.05 14.74
CA SER A 465 -28.92 20.96 15.61
C SER A 465 -27.80 19.96 15.87
N LEU A 466 -27.88 19.32 17.03
CA LEU A 466 -27.03 18.22 17.48
C LEU A 466 -27.90 17.01 17.81
N ALA A 467 -27.50 15.84 17.35
CA ALA A 467 -28.12 14.57 17.68
C ALA A 467 -27.07 13.52 18.10
N SER A 468 -27.42 12.65 19.04
CA SER A 468 -26.65 11.44 19.36
C SER A 468 -27.00 10.34 18.38
N CYS A 469 -26.01 9.58 17.92
CA CYS A 469 -26.24 8.36 17.14
C CYS A 469 -26.38 7.16 18.09
N SER A 470 -27.24 6.19 17.74
CA SER A 470 -27.34 4.92 18.47
C SER A 470 -26.48 3.81 17.87
N ASP A 471 -26.05 4.01 16.62
CA ASP A 471 -25.23 3.10 15.84
C ASP A 471 -24.05 3.83 15.19
N LYS A 472 -23.04 3.04 14.81
CA LYS A 472 -21.79 3.54 14.20
C LYS A 472 -22.00 4.26 12.86
N ALA A 473 -22.99 3.83 12.07
CA ALA A 473 -23.32 4.43 10.79
C ALA A 473 -24.21 5.68 10.95
N CYS A 474 -24.62 6.00 12.18
CA CYS A 474 -25.50 7.11 12.52
C CYS A 474 -26.80 7.13 11.70
N THR A 475 -27.38 5.94 11.49
CA THR A 475 -28.67 5.78 10.79
C THR A 475 -29.85 6.02 11.71
N SER A 476 -29.68 5.76 13.01
CA SER A 476 -30.65 6.06 14.06
C SER A 476 -30.10 7.15 14.97
N THR A 477 -30.84 8.25 15.06
CA THR A 477 -30.45 9.42 15.83
C THR A 477 -31.49 9.80 16.88
N GLN A 478 -31.01 10.42 17.94
CA GLN A 478 -31.82 11.08 18.96
C GLN A 478 -31.37 12.54 19.04
N THR A 479 -32.26 13.47 18.69
CA THR A 479 -31.97 14.90 18.80
C THR A 479 -31.69 15.27 20.25
N LEU A 480 -30.57 15.96 20.48
CA LEU A 480 -30.16 16.46 21.80
C LEU A 480 -30.41 17.95 21.94
N ALA A 481 -30.18 18.71 20.86
CA ALA A 481 -30.38 20.16 20.86
C ALA A 481 -30.75 20.68 19.46
N MET A 482 -31.53 21.75 19.45
CA MET A 482 -31.80 22.58 18.27
C MET A 482 -31.56 24.04 18.65
N SER A 483 -31.01 24.80 17.71
CA SER A 483 -30.77 26.24 17.82
C SER A 483 -31.78 26.95 16.92
N ASP A 484 -32.61 27.82 17.50
CA ASP A 484 -33.64 28.55 16.73
C ASP A 484 -33.05 29.71 15.91
N LYS A 485 -31.92 30.26 16.38
CA LYS A 485 -31.24 31.41 15.75
C LYS A 485 -29.72 31.19 15.67
N PRO A 486 -29.03 31.83 14.71
CA PRO A 486 -27.57 31.82 14.66
C PRO A 486 -26.95 32.57 15.85
N PRO A 487 -25.68 32.27 16.20
CA PRO A 487 -24.91 33.05 17.15
C PRO A 487 -24.72 34.50 16.70
N ASN A 488 -24.53 35.40 17.66
CA ASN A 488 -24.05 36.75 17.37
C ASN A 488 -22.52 36.68 17.15
N TRP A 489 -22.06 37.05 15.94
CA TRP A 489 -20.65 37.02 15.55
C TRP A 489 -19.96 38.36 15.69
#